data_AF-A0A975CSR2-F1
#
_entry.id   AF-A0A975CSR2-F1
#
_cell.length_a   1.000
_cell.length_b   1.000
_cell.length_c   1.000
_cell.angle_alpha   90.00
_cell.angle_beta   90.00
_cell.angle_gamma   90.00
#
_symmetry.space_group_name_H-M   'P 1'
#
loop_
_entity.id
_entity.type
_entity.pdbx_description
1 polymer ?
#
loop_
_entity_poly.entity_id
_entity_poly.type
_entity_poly.pdbx_seq_one_letter_code
_entity_poly.pdbx_strand_id
1 'polypeptide(L)'
;MKTDCNIIRDLLPLYADDVCSKESRALVDEHLQECPDCLEELVNLRKSEIEDRLGAEREDVIRKQKKQMGRRSAAIGSVLAWIFLIPVVICLFINRLQGGGMGWFLITLASVAVAASVTVVPLMVPENKLFWTFCAFTATVVMLFAVICLCTGGDWFFVVTAATLFGLSVFFLPFVIKAKPIRPFVPERKAVTVIAVDLGLFGLMMEAIDIRNNGLGLTRLLLLAALLCGLAFYVIIPELKKRGILK
;
A
#
# COMPACT_ATOMS: atom_id res chain seq x y z
N MET A 1 -40.10 -32.26 -32.63
CA MET A 1 -40.70 -33.29 -31.75
C MET A 1 -40.98 -32.54 -30.45
N LYS A 2 -42.25 -32.30 -30.09
CA LYS A 2 -42.54 -31.53 -28.88
C LYS A 2 -42.24 -32.44 -27.69
N THR A 3 -41.08 -32.27 -27.08
CA THR A 3 -40.75 -32.91 -25.80
C THR A 3 -41.82 -32.50 -24.79
N ASP A 4 -42.41 -33.49 -24.11
CA ASP A 4 -43.44 -33.24 -23.11
C ASP A 4 -42.85 -32.46 -21.94
N CYS A 5 -43.49 -31.34 -21.57
CA CYS A 5 -43.04 -30.48 -20.45
C CYS A 5 -42.91 -31.26 -19.14
N ASN A 6 -43.65 -32.36 -18.96
CA ASN A 6 -43.55 -33.24 -17.79
C ASN A 6 -42.16 -33.90 -17.68
N ILE A 7 -41.60 -34.38 -18.80
CA ILE A 7 -40.27 -34.99 -18.80
C ILE A 7 -39.20 -33.95 -18.48
N ILE A 8 -39.38 -32.73 -18.99
CA ILE A 8 -38.45 -31.61 -18.72
C ILE A 8 -38.54 -31.18 -17.25
N ARG A 9 -39.74 -31.15 -16.66
CA ARG A 9 -39.97 -30.90 -15.23
C ARG A 9 -39.30 -31.91 -14.31
N ASP A 10 -39.30 -33.18 -14.69
CA ASP A 10 -38.61 -34.22 -13.92
C ASP A 10 -37.08 -34.11 -14.02
N LEU A 11 -36.57 -33.63 -15.16
CA LEU A 11 -35.13 -33.42 -15.39
C LEU A 11 -34.61 -32.07 -14.87
N LEU A 12 -35.50 -31.12 -14.63
CA LEU A 12 -35.20 -29.74 -14.24
C LEU A 12 -34.35 -29.62 -12.96
N PRO A 13 -34.62 -30.36 -11.87
CA PRO A 13 -33.75 -30.36 -10.68
C PRO A 13 -32.33 -30.87 -10.96
N LEU A 14 -32.20 -31.96 -11.72
CA LEU A 14 -30.91 -32.55 -12.10
C LEU A 14 -30.12 -31.63 -13.04
N TYR A 15 -30.83 -30.88 -13.88
CA TYR A 15 -30.27 -29.89 -14.78
C TYR A 15 -29.80 -28.64 -14.00
N ALA A 16 -30.55 -28.22 -12.97
CA ALA A 16 -30.18 -27.11 -12.09
C ALA A 16 -28.91 -27.39 -11.27
N ASP A 17 -28.73 -28.65 -10.84
CA ASP A 17 -27.56 -29.13 -10.09
C ASP A 17 -26.36 -29.51 -10.99
N ASP A 18 -26.47 -29.33 -12.31
CA ASP A 18 -25.41 -29.61 -13.29
C ASP A 18 -24.92 -31.08 -13.30
N VAL A 19 -25.82 -32.02 -13.03
CA VAL A 19 -25.51 -33.47 -12.95
C VAL A 19 -26.01 -34.27 -14.16
N CYS A 20 -26.71 -33.62 -15.10
CA CYS A 20 -27.19 -34.25 -16.33
C CYS A 20 -26.05 -34.67 -17.27
N SER A 21 -26.27 -35.76 -18.00
CA SER A 21 -25.41 -36.12 -19.15
C SER A 21 -25.52 -35.04 -20.25
N LYS A 22 -24.50 -34.96 -21.11
CA LYS A 22 -24.45 -33.95 -22.19
C LYS A 22 -25.65 -34.03 -23.14
N GLU A 23 -26.15 -35.25 -23.39
CA GLU A 23 -27.31 -35.50 -24.26
C GLU A 23 -28.61 -35.01 -23.60
N SER A 24 -28.85 -35.35 -22.34
CA SER A 24 -30.03 -34.87 -21.59
C SER A 24 -30.01 -33.35 -21.43
N ARG A 25 -28.82 -32.74 -21.33
CA ARG A 25 -28.67 -31.29 -21.18
C ARG A 25 -29.04 -30.51 -22.43
N ALA A 26 -28.56 -30.95 -23.60
CA ALA A 26 -28.89 -30.33 -24.88
C ALA A 26 -30.41 -30.37 -25.16
N LEU A 27 -31.07 -31.45 -24.74
CA LEU A 27 -32.51 -31.61 -24.88
C LEU A 27 -33.32 -30.65 -23.99
N VAL A 28 -32.85 -30.39 -22.76
CA VAL A 28 -33.47 -29.38 -21.87
C VAL A 28 -33.20 -27.96 -22.38
N ASP A 29 -32.00 -27.67 -22.90
CA ASP A 29 -31.64 -26.36 -23.47
C ASP A 29 -32.53 -25.98 -24.67
N GLU A 30 -32.79 -26.92 -25.57
CA GLU A 30 -33.68 -26.71 -26.73
C GLU A 30 -35.12 -26.41 -26.26
N HIS A 31 -35.63 -27.13 -25.25
CA HIS A 31 -36.98 -26.93 -24.74
C HIS A 31 -37.14 -25.61 -23.97
N LEU A 32 -36.14 -25.18 -23.21
CA LEU A 32 -36.17 -23.91 -22.46
C LEU A 32 -36.21 -22.68 -23.37
N GLN A 33 -35.79 -22.79 -24.63
CA GLN A 33 -35.91 -21.72 -25.63
C GLN A 33 -37.35 -21.57 -26.15
N GLU A 34 -38.14 -22.65 -26.14
CA GLU A 34 -39.49 -22.68 -26.69
C GLU A 34 -40.59 -22.54 -25.62
N CYS A 35 -40.30 -22.90 -24.36
CA CYS A 35 -41.29 -22.96 -23.28
C CYS A 35 -40.99 -22.00 -22.11
N PRO A 36 -41.75 -20.89 -21.95
CA PRO A 36 -41.54 -19.93 -20.87
C PRO A 36 -41.93 -20.48 -19.48
N ASP A 37 -42.88 -21.40 -19.39
CA ASP A 37 -43.34 -21.98 -18.12
C ASP A 37 -42.23 -22.82 -17.46
N CYS A 38 -41.55 -23.66 -18.24
CA CYS A 38 -40.41 -24.44 -17.76
C CYS A 38 -39.19 -23.56 -17.41
N LEU A 39 -39.04 -22.42 -18.08
CA LEU A 39 -38.00 -21.43 -17.77
C LEU A 39 -38.27 -20.76 -16.41
N GLU A 40 -39.51 -20.38 -16.11
CA GLU A 40 -39.87 -19.80 -14.82
C GLU A 40 -39.64 -20.81 -13.67
N GLU A 41 -39.97 -22.08 -13.90
CA GLU A 41 -39.75 -23.15 -12.93
C GLU A 41 -38.25 -23.44 -12.70
N LEU A 42 -37.43 -23.42 -13.74
CA LEU A 42 -35.96 -23.44 -13.62
C LEU A 42 -35.46 -22.29 -12.75
N VAL A 43 -35.97 -21.08 -12.99
CA VAL A 43 -35.60 -19.88 -12.23
C VAL A 43 -35.99 -20.03 -10.78
N ASN A 44 -37.19 -20.54 -10.48
CA ASN A 44 -37.64 -20.78 -9.11
C ASN A 44 -36.85 -21.91 -8.41
N LEU A 45 -36.48 -22.97 -9.12
CA LEU A 45 -35.64 -24.05 -8.59
C LEU A 45 -34.22 -23.55 -8.28
N ARG A 46 -33.64 -22.73 -9.15
CA ARG A 46 -32.32 -22.12 -8.95
C ARG A 46 -32.35 -21.03 -7.89
N LYS A 47 -33.49 -20.38 -7.70
CA LYS A 47 -33.74 -19.42 -6.61
C LYS A 47 -33.94 -20.18 -5.31
N SER A 48 -32.89 -20.85 -4.84
CA SER A 48 -32.94 -21.54 -3.58
C SER A 48 -33.01 -20.49 -2.47
N GLU A 49 -34.15 -20.42 -1.77
CA GLU A 49 -34.33 -19.58 -0.58
C GLU A 49 -33.22 -19.83 0.47
N ILE A 50 -32.59 -21.01 0.38
CA ILE A 50 -31.44 -21.45 1.16
C ILE A 50 -30.17 -20.64 0.79
N GLU A 51 -29.83 -20.45 -0.49
CA GLU A 51 -28.68 -19.63 -0.89
C GLU A 51 -28.86 -18.16 -0.52
N ASP A 52 -30.07 -17.62 -0.68
CA ASP A 52 -30.38 -16.24 -0.27
C ASP A 52 -30.28 -16.07 1.26
N ARG A 53 -30.79 -17.03 2.04
CA ARG A 53 -30.66 -17.03 3.51
C ARG A 53 -29.21 -17.20 3.95
N LEU A 54 -28.43 -18.09 3.32
CA LEU A 54 -27.00 -18.23 3.59
C LEU A 54 -26.21 -16.97 3.21
N GLY A 55 -26.57 -16.32 2.10
CA GLY A 55 -25.99 -15.04 1.68
C GLY A 55 -26.27 -13.94 2.69
N ALA A 56 -27.52 -13.81 3.13
CA ALA A 56 -27.94 -12.84 4.14
C ALA A 56 -27.27 -13.08 5.50
N GLU A 57 -27.18 -14.33 5.97
CA GLU A 57 -26.48 -14.65 7.21
C GLU A 57 -24.98 -14.35 7.12
N ARG A 58 -24.34 -14.66 5.98
CA ARG A 58 -22.92 -14.32 5.75
C ARG A 58 -22.69 -12.81 5.78
N GLU A 59 -23.52 -12.03 5.10
CA GLU A 59 -23.44 -10.56 5.14
C GLU A 59 -23.64 -10.02 6.55
N ASP A 60 -24.56 -10.59 7.32
CA ASP A 60 -24.80 -10.21 8.70
C ASP A 60 -23.64 -10.53 9.63
N VAL A 61 -23.00 -11.69 9.49
CA VAL A 61 -21.80 -12.06 10.23
C VAL A 61 -20.64 -11.13 9.86
N ILE A 62 -20.42 -10.85 8.58
CA ILE A 62 -19.39 -9.92 8.10
C ILE A 62 -19.63 -8.52 8.65
N ARG A 63 -20.89 -8.04 8.65
CA ARG A 63 -21.29 -6.74 9.17
C ARG A 63 -21.05 -6.65 10.69
N LYS A 64 -21.43 -7.68 11.44
CA LYS A 64 -21.17 -7.77 12.89
C LYS A 64 -19.67 -7.78 13.18
N GLN A 65 -18.88 -8.53 12.43
CA GLN A 65 -17.42 -8.58 12.57
C GLN A 65 -16.75 -7.24 12.23
N LYS A 66 -17.17 -6.54 11.16
CA LYS A 66 -16.71 -5.18 10.82
C LYS A 66 -17.00 -4.19 11.94
N LYS A 67 -18.22 -4.22 12.50
CA LYS A 67 -18.63 -3.32 13.60
C LYS A 67 -17.87 -3.61 14.89
N GLN A 68 -17.60 -4.88 15.17
CA GLN A 68 -16.84 -5.30 16.35
C GLN A 68 -15.34 -4.98 16.22
N MET A 69 -14.73 -5.20 15.05
CA MET A 69 -13.36 -4.76 14.76
C MET A 69 -13.24 -3.24 14.81
N GLY A 70 -14.20 -2.50 14.24
CA GLY A 70 -14.20 -1.03 14.28
C GLY A 70 -14.22 -0.48 15.72
N ARG A 71 -15.05 -1.05 16.61
CA ARG A 71 -15.08 -0.65 18.03
C ARG A 71 -13.78 -1.00 18.77
N ARG A 72 -13.17 -2.15 18.49
CA ARG A 72 -11.88 -2.55 19.10
C ARG A 72 -10.73 -1.69 18.60
N SER A 73 -10.67 -1.39 17.30
CA SER A 73 -9.68 -0.47 16.72
C SER A 73 -9.85 0.96 17.24
N ALA A 74 -11.08 1.43 17.42
CA ALA A 74 -11.36 2.74 18.03
C ALA A 74 -10.94 2.79 19.51
N ALA A 75 -11.18 1.72 20.28
CA ALA A 75 -10.74 1.64 21.67
C ALA A 75 -9.20 1.67 21.78
N ILE A 76 -8.50 0.86 20.97
CA ILE A 76 -7.03 0.86 20.91
C ILE A 76 -6.50 2.23 20.47
N GLY A 77 -7.13 2.85 19.46
CA GLY A 77 -6.79 4.19 19.00
C GLY A 77 -6.94 5.24 20.11
N SER A 78 -7.99 5.14 20.93
CA SER A 78 -8.20 6.07 22.04
C SER A 78 -7.12 5.95 23.12
N VAL A 79 -6.71 4.73 23.48
CA VAL A 79 -5.63 4.50 24.45
C VAL A 79 -4.29 5.02 23.93
N LEU A 80 -3.96 4.73 22.66
CA LEU A 80 -2.74 5.25 22.01
C LEU A 80 -2.74 6.79 21.95
N ALA A 81 -3.88 7.41 21.67
CA ALA A 81 -4.01 8.87 21.65
C ALA A 81 -3.68 9.47 23.03
N TRP A 82 -4.20 8.89 24.12
CA TRP A 82 -3.86 9.33 25.47
C TRP A 82 -2.36 9.16 25.78
N ILE A 83 -1.77 8.02 25.39
CA ILE A 83 -0.33 7.75 25.57
C ILE A 83 0.52 8.81 24.85
N PHE A 84 0.16 9.19 23.62
CA PHE A 84 0.86 10.23 22.87
C PHE A 84 0.59 11.65 23.39
N LEU A 85 -0.59 11.90 24.00
CA LEU A 85 -0.96 13.21 24.52
C LEU A 85 -0.20 13.56 25.81
N ILE A 86 0.03 12.59 26.71
CA ILE A 86 0.71 12.79 27.99
C ILE A 86 2.04 13.55 27.87
N PRO A 87 3.03 13.12 27.05
CA PRO A 87 4.31 13.82 26.94
C PRO A 87 4.16 15.23 26.34
N VAL A 88 3.23 15.43 25.41
CA VAL A 88 2.94 16.74 24.80
C VAL A 88 2.42 17.72 25.86
N VAL A 89 1.50 17.27 26.72
CA VAL A 89 0.93 18.07 27.82
C VAL A 89 1.99 18.39 28.87
N ILE A 90 2.83 17.42 29.25
CA ILE A 90 3.93 17.64 30.19
C ILE A 90 4.90 18.70 29.65
N CYS A 91 5.30 18.60 28.39
CA CYS A 91 6.18 19.59 27.76
C CYS A 91 5.54 20.97 27.67
N LEU A 92 4.24 21.07 27.37
CA LEU A 92 3.50 22.34 27.39
C LEU A 92 3.49 22.98 28.77
N PHE A 93 3.26 22.18 29.82
CA PHE A 93 3.22 22.67 31.19
C PHE A 93 4.58 23.23 31.61
N ILE A 94 5.66 22.47 31.39
CA ILE A 94 7.03 22.91 31.72
C ILE A 94 7.41 24.17 30.92
N ASN A 95 7.09 24.20 29.62
CA ASN A 95 7.36 25.35 28.75
C ASN A 95 6.66 26.62 29.27
N ARG A 96 5.42 26.49 29.77
CA ARG A 96 4.67 27.62 30.33
C ARG A 96 5.26 28.14 31.64
N LEU A 97 5.84 27.24 32.45
CA LEU A 97 6.45 27.57 33.74
C LEU A 97 7.82 28.24 33.61
N GLN A 98 8.64 27.81 32.65
CA GLN A 98 10.00 28.34 32.45
C GLN A 98 10.03 29.65 31.63
N GLY A 99 8.89 30.11 31.12
CA GLY A 99 8.76 31.39 30.45
C GLY A 99 9.52 31.51 29.12
N GLY A 100 9.91 30.40 28.47
CA GLY A 100 10.82 30.46 27.33
C GLY A 100 10.68 29.34 26.30
N GLY A 101 11.01 29.69 25.05
CA GLY A 101 11.52 28.81 23.98
C GLY A 101 10.56 27.78 23.37
N MET A 102 9.69 28.20 22.45
CA MET A 102 8.73 27.33 21.72
C MET A 102 9.37 26.12 21.01
N GLY A 103 10.69 26.10 20.82
CA GLY A 103 11.41 25.05 20.10
C GLY A 103 11.37 23.66 20.72
N TRP A 104 11.57 23.52 22.03
CA TRP A 104 11.60 22.19 22.69
C TRP A 104 10.25 21.48 22.60
N PHE A 105 9.15 22.22 22.78
CA PHE A 105 7.80 21.70 22.59
C PHE A 105 7.57 21.22 21.15
N LEU A 106 8.00 21.99 20.15
CA LEU A 106 7.85 21.62 18.74
C LEU A 106 8.64 20.34 18.40
N ILE A 107 9.84 20.17 18.95
CA ILE A 107 10.64 18.95 18.78
C ILE A 107 9.90 17.73 19.36
N THR A 108 9.34 17.86 20.57
CA THR A 108 8.54 16.78 21.18
C THR A 108 7.29 16.48 20.38
N LEU A 109 6.59 17.50 19.88
CA LEU A 109 5.40 17.31 19.06
C LEU A 109 5.74 16.55 17.76
N ALA A 110 6.82 16.94 17.08
CA ALA A 110 7.26 16.27 15.87
C ALA A 110 7.72 14.83 16.12
N SER A 111 8.41 14.54 17.24
CA SER A 111 8.84 13.18 17.58
C SER A 111 7.66 12.27 17.93
N VAL A 112 6.66 12.79 18.66
CA VAL A 112 5.40 12.09 18.92
C VAL A 112 4.64 11.84 17.62
N ALA A 113 4.64 12.78 16.67
CA ALA A 113 4.03 12.59 15.35
C ALA A 113 4.69 11.45 14.56
N VAL A 114 6.01 11.31 14.64
CA VAL A 114 6.74 10.16 14.04
C VAL A 114 6.24 8.85 14.66
N ALA A 115 6.15 8.76 15.98
CA ALA A 115 5.65 7.55 16.66
C ALA A 115 4.17 7.25 16.34
N ALA A 116 3.35 8.29 16.24
CA ALA A 116 1.95 8.18 15.85
C ALA A 116 1.80 7.70 14.40
N SER A 117 2.69 8.09 13.48
CA SER A 117 2.63 7.67 12.08
C SER A 117 2.76 6.14 11.91
N VAL A 118 3.61 5.49 12.71
CA VAL A 118 3.82 4.03 12.64
C VAL A 118 2.67 3.24 13.26
N THR A 119 1.96 3.83 14.23
CA THR A 119 0.93 3.14 15.02
C THR A 119 -0.49 3.44 14.54
N VAL A 120 -0.80 4.69 14.19
CA VAL A 120 -2.15 5.15 13.83
C VAL A 120 -2.46 4.95 12.35
N VAL A 121 -1.51 5.22 11.45
CA VAL A 121 -1.74 5.11 10.00
C VAL A 121 -2.09 3.68 9.54
N PRO A 122 -1.46 2.59 10.02
CA PRO A 122 -1.85 1.23 9.62
C PRO A 122 -3.24 0.84 10.14
N LEU A 123 -3.74 1.50 11.20
CA LEU A 123 -5.07 1.30 11.76
C LEU A 123 -6.15 2.04 10.97
N MET A 124 -5.82 3.19 10.40
CA MET A 124 -6.77 4.06 9.70
C MET A 124 -6.92 3.71 8.22
N VAL A 125 -5.86 3.22 7.57
CA VAL A 125 -5.84 2.97 6.13
C VAL A 125 -6.36 1.55 5.79
N PRO A 126 -7.39 1.41 4.92
CA PRO A 126 -7.96 0.11 4.57
C PRO A 126 -7.13 -0.67 3.54
N GLU A 127 -6.48 0.01 2.59
CA GLU A 127 -5.75 -0.61 1.49
C GLU A 127 -4.28 -0.16 1.42
N ASN A 128 -3.38 -1.05 0.98
CA ASN A 128 -1.94 -0.77 0.84
C ASN A 128 -1.32 -0.15 2.11
N LYS A 129 -1.70 -0.68 3.28
CA LYS A 129 -1.30 -0.17 4.62
C LYS A 129 0.16 0.21 4.68
N LEU A 130 1.01 -0.72 4.26
CA LEU A 130 2.46 -0.61 4.27
C LEU A 130 2.98 0.62 3.50
N PHE A 131 2.39 0.92 2.34
CA PHE A 131 2.80 2.06 1.52
C PHE A 131 2.51 3.39 2.21
N TRP A 132 1.27 3.58 2.65
CA TRP A 132 0.83 4.82 3.29
C TRP A 132 1.51 5.04 4.64
N THR A 133 1.77 3.97 5.41
CA THR A 133 2.54 4.06 6.65
C THR A 133 3.96 4.52 6.42
N PHE A 134 4.62 4.02 5.37
CA PHE A 134 5.98 4.47 5.06
C PHE A 134 6.02 5.91 4.58
N CYS A 135 5.10 6.31 3.68
CA CYS A 135 5.02 7.70 3.26
C CYS A 135 4.78 8.65 4.44
N ALA A 136 3.85 8.31 5.34
CA ALA A 136 3.58 9.12 6.52
C ALA A 136 4.76 9.16 7.51
N PHE A 137 5.43 8.02 7.71
CA PHE A 137 6.64 7.95 8.53
C PHE A 137 7.78 8.79 7.95
N THR A 138 8.06 8.66 6.66
CA THR A 138 9.09 9.47 5.99
C THR A 138 8.75 10.96 6.08
N ALA A 139 7.50 11.36 5.82
CA ALA A 139 7.08 12.76 5.91
C ALA A 139 7.24 13.34 7.32
N THR A 140 6.84 12.60 8.35
CA THR A 140 6.97 13.04 9.74
C THR A 140 8.42 13.09 10.21
N VAL A 141 9.29 12.17 9.77
CA VAL A 141 10.73 12.20 10.06
C VAL A 141 11.41 13.41 9.41
N VAL A 142 11.09 13.73 8.15
CA VAL A 142 11.60 14.94 7.48
C VAL A 142 11.11 16.21 8.18
N MET A 143 9.84 16.25 8.60
CA MET A 143 9.31 17.34 9.40
C MET A 143 10.03 17.49 10.74
N LEU A 144 10.35 16.39 11.42
CA LEU A 144 11.12 16.39 12.65
C LEU A 144 12.51 17.01 12.44
N PHE A 145 13.22 16.63 11.38
CA PHE A 145 14.52 17.24 11.08
C PHE A 145 14.41 18.73 10.77
N ALA A 146 13.36 19.16 10.05
CA ALA A 146 13.12 20.57 9.77
C ALA A 146 12.92 21.36 11.08
N VAL A 147 12.08 20.84 11.99
CA VAL A 147 11.86 21.44 13.30
C VAL A 147 13.14 21.51 14.11
N ILE A 148 13.93 20.44 14.16
CA ILE A 148 15.21 20.43 14.88
C ILE A 148 16.14 21.50 14.32
N CYS A 149 16.25 21.63 13.00
CA CYS A 149 17.13 22.63 12.38
C CYS A 149 16.66 24.06 12.66
N LEU A 150 15.35 24.33 12.63
CA LEU A 150 14.79 25.63 12.99
C LEU A 150 15.05 25.98 14.45
N CYS A 151 15.06 24.99 15.34
CA CYS A 151 15.29 25.21 16.78
C CYS A 151 16.77 25.35 17.13
N THR A 152 17.66 24.62 16.46
CA THR A 152 19.11 24.65 16.73
C THR A 152 19.87 25.65 15.88
N GLY A 153 19.25 26.21 14.84
CA GLY A 153 19.90 27.11 13.88
C GLY A 153 20.91 26.41 12.96
N GLY A 154 20.83 25.09 12.83
CA GLY A 154 21.76 24.30 12.03
C GLY A 154 21.38 24.23 10.55
N ASP A 155 22.39 24.17 9.67
CA ASP A 155 22.29 24.06 8.21
C ASP A 155 22.36 22.61 7.67
N TRP A 156 22.57 21.65 8.57
CA TRP A 156 22.65 20.20 8.32
C TRP A 156 21.35 19.51 7.84
N PHE A 157 20.23 20.23 7.70
CA PHE A 157 18.92 19.66 7.32
C PHE A 157 18.99 18.80 6.05
N PHE A 158 19.63 19.32 5.01
CA PHE A 158 19.68 18.67 3.69
C PHE A 158 20.48 17.37 3.73
N VAL A 159 21.60 17.36 4.46
CA VAL A 159 22.45 16.16 4.60
C VAL A 159 21.69 15.05 5.32
N VAL A 160 21.06 15.36 6.45
CA VAL A 160 20.33 14.37 7.26
C VAL A 160 19.09 13.87 6.52
N THR A 161 18.35 14.76 5.86
CA THR A 161 17.17 14.40 5.05
C THR A 161 17.55 13.49 3.90
N ALA A 162 18.60 13.82 3.15
CA ALA A 162 19.05 12.99 2.02
C ALA A 162 19.53 11.61 2.49
N ALA A 163 20.33 11.56 3.56
CA ALA A 163 20.83 10.32 4.13
C ALA A 163 19.70 9.41 4.64
N THR A 164 18.69 9.99 5.30
CA THR A 164 17.53 9.22 5.78
C THR A 164 16.63 8.76 4.66
N LEU A 165 16.40 9.57 3.62
CA LEU A 165 15.66 9.13 2.43
C LEU A 165 16.36 7.97 1.72
N PHE A 166 17.67 8.04 1.55
CA PHE A 166 18.47 6.94 1.00
C PHE A 166 18.41 5.70 1.88
N GLY A 167 18.58 5.84 3.20
CA GLY A 167 18.47 4.72 4.13
C GLY A 167 17.09 4.05 4.08
N LEU A 168 16.01 4.83 4.02
CA LEU A 168 14.66 4.28 3.93
C LEU A 168 14.35 3.68 2.55
N SER A 169 14.89 4.24 1.47
CA SER A 169 14.65 3.72 0.12
C SER A 169 15.23 2.31 -0.03
N VAL A 170 16.49 2.09 0.36
CA VAL A 170 17.16 0.79 0.23
C VAL A 170 16.36 -0.35 0.89
N PHE A 171 15.76 -0.11 2.05
CA PHE A 171 14.96 -1.11 2.76
C PHE A 171 13.54 -1.28 2.21
N PHE A 172 12.86 -0.18 1.87
CA PHE A 172 11.41 -0.20 1.66
C PHE A 172 10.96 -0.12 0.20
N LEU A 173 11.80 0.40 -0.70
CA LEU A 173 11.48 0.51 -2.12
C LEU A 173 11.09 -0.82 -2.81
N PRO A 174 11.72 -1.99 -2.54
CA PRO A 174 11.30 -3.25 -3.16
C PRO A 174 9.87 -3.67 -2.79
N PHE A 175 9.36 -3.21 -1.64
CA PHE A 175 7.98 -3.42 -1.20
C PHE A 175 7.05 -2.36 -1.79
N VAL A 176 7.48 -1.10 -1.80
CA VAL A 176 6.71 0.06 -2.30
C VAL A 176 6.37 -0.06 -3.78
N ILE A 177 7.29 -0.58 -4.61
CA ILE A 177 7.06 -0.75 -6.06
C ILE A 177 5.96 -1.77 -6.38
N LYS A 178 5.64 -2.69 -5.46
CA LYS A 178 4.53 -3.63 -5.63
C LYS A 178 3.18 -3.01 -5.26
N ALA A 179 3.16 -1.83 -4.63
CA ALA A 179 1.93 -1.18 -4.22
C ALA A 179 1.11 -0.73 -5.45
N LYS A 180 -0.21 -0.96 -5.39
CA LYS A 180 -1.16 -0.55 -6.44
C LYS A 180 -1.02 0.93 -6.91
N PRO A 181 -0.87 1.94 -6.02
CA PRO A 181 -0.82 3.34 -6.46
C PRO A 181 0.41 3.68 -7.31
N ILE A 182 1.52 2.97 -7.13
CA ILE A 182 2.79 3.26 -7.82
C ILE A 182 2.99 2.39 -9.06
N ARG A 183 2.32 1.23 -9.12
CA ARG A 183 2.37 0.32 -10.27
C ARG A 183 2.20 0.98 -11.65
N PRO A 184 1.29 1.96 -11.89
CA PRO A 184 1.17 2.58 -13.22
C PRO A 184 2.35 3.48 -13.61
N PHE A 185 3.14 3.96 -12.65
CA PHE A 185 4.28 4.85 -12.90
C PHE A 185 5.61 4.11 -13.05
N VAL A 186 5.65 2.80 -12.75
CA VAL A 186 6.89 2.02 -12.76
C VAL A 186 7.02 1.21 -14.06
N PRO A 187 8.15 1.30 -14.78
CA PRO A 187 8.44 0.47 -15.95
C PRO A 187 8.38 -1.04 -15.64
N GLU A 188 8.24 -1.88 -16.68
CA GLU A 188 8.21 -3.35 -16.52
C GLU A 188 9.41 -3.90 -15.72
N ARG A 189 10.57 -3.22 -15.84
CA ARG A 189 11.80 -3.57 -15.11
C ARG A 189 11.82 -2.92 -13.71
N LYS A 190 11.10 -3.54 -12.77
CA LYS A 190 10.98 -3.07 -11.38
C LYS A 190 12.32 -2.95 -10.64
N ALA A 191 13.19 -3.96 -10.75
CA ALA A 191 14.50 -3.95 -10.08
C ALA A 191 15.39 -2.79 -10.56
N VAL A 192 15.28 -2.45 -11.84
CA VAL A 192 16.03 -1.36 -12.46
C VAL A 192 15.58 0.00 -11.93
N THR A 193 14.28 0.17 -11.69
CA THR A 193 13.74 1.40 -11.08
C THR A 193 14.22 1.55 -9.64
N VAL A 194 14.34 0.46 -8.88
CA VAL A 194 14.90 0.50 -7.51
C VAL A 194 16.32 1.04 -7.51
N ILE A 195 17.17 0.42 -8.30
CA ILE A 195 18.59 0.77 -8.36
C ILE A 195 18.76 2.22 -8.85
N ALA A 196 17.98 2.67 -9.82
CA ALA A 196 18.04 4.04 -10.32
C ALA A 196 17.63 5.07 -9.26
N VAL A 197 16.56 4.80 -8.48
CA VAL A 197 16.10 5.69 -7.40
C VAL A 197 17.11 5.73 -6.26
N ASP A 198 17.61 4.58 -5.82
CA ASP A 198 18.61 4.50 -4.74
C ASP A 198 19.91 5.21 -5.12
N LEU A 199 20.35 5.04 -6.38
CA LEU A 199 21.55 5.70 -6.89
C LEU A 199 21.38 7.23 -6.99
N GLY A 200 20.19 7.70 -7.39
CA GLY A 200 19.85 9.12 -7.39
C GLY A 200 19.84 9.73 -5.99
N LEU A 201 19.26 9.04 -5.01
CA LEU A 201 19.23 9.46 -3.60
C LEU A 201 20.64 9.47 -2.97
N PHE A 202 21.47 8.48 -3.30
CA PHE A 202 22.87 8.45 -2.89
C PHE A 202 23.65 9.64 -3.46
N GLY A 203 23.46 9.95 -4.75
CA GLY A 203 24.04 11.14 -5.37
C GLY A 203 23.62 12.43 -4.65
N LEU A 204 22.33 12.58 -4.35
CA LEU A 204 21.79 13.75 -3.64
C LEU A 204 22.38 13.87 -2.22
N MET A 205 22.53 12.76 -1.50
CA MET A 205 23.18 12.74 -0.18
C MET A 205 24.63 13.22 -0.28
N MET A 206 25.38 12.73 -1.25
CA MET A 206 26.77 13.11 -1.42
C MET A 206 26.94 14.56 -1.86
N GLU A 207 26.07 15.07 -2.75
CA GLU A 207 26.02 16.49 -3.12
C GLU A 207 25.76 17.38 -1.91
N ALA A 208 24.84 16.99 -1.01
CA ALA A 208 24.57 17.74 0.21
C ALA A 208 25.79 17.77 1.16
N ILE A 209 26.56 16.68 1.25
CA ILE A 209 27.80 16.63 2.05
C ILE A 209 28.87 17.53 1.44
N ASP A 210 29.01 17.50 0.12
CA ASP A 210 30.01 18.29 -0.60
C ASP A 210 29.78 19.80 -0.44
N ILE A 211 28.52 20.24 -0.56
CA ILE A 211 28.10 21.62 -0.32
C ILE A 211 28.45 22.06 1.11
N ARG A 212 28.24 21.19 2.10
CA ARG A 212 28.51 21.52 3.52
C ARG A 212 30.01 21.59 3.83
N ASN A 213 30.82 20.73 3.22
CA ASN A 213 32.25 20.63 3.50
C ASN A 213 33.13 21.53 2.62
N ASN A 214 32.54 22.38 1.75
CA ASN A 214 33.27 23.12 0.71
C ASN A 214 34.22 22.20 -0.09
N GLY A 215 33.79 20.97 -0.34
CA GLY A 215 34.61 19.94 -0.96
C GLY A 215 35.00 20.29 -2.40
N LEU A 216 36.23 19.97 -2.78
CA LEU A 216 36.69 20.04 -4.18
C LEU A 216 35.83 19.13 -5.05
N GLY A 217 35.35 19.65 -6.19
CA GLY A 217 34.46 18.97 -7.16
C GLY A 217 34.97 17.66 -7.79
N LEU A 218 36.05 17.07 -7.27
CA LEU A 218 36.52 15.71 -7.58
C LEU A 218 35.55 14.63 -7.08
N THR A 219 34.95 14.82 -5.91
CA THR A 219 33.85 13.98 -5.37
C THR A 219 32.66 13.99 -6.32
N ARG A 220 32.25 15.17 -6.80
CA ARG A 220 31.20 15.34 -7.83
C ARG A 220 31.54 14.64 -9.13
N LEU A 221 32.78 14.72 -9.60
CA LEU A 221 33.25 14.06 -10.82
C LEU A 221 33.24 12.54 -10.71
N LEU A 222 33.67 11.98 -9.57
CA LEU A 222 33.63 10.55 -9.29
C LEU A 222 32.19 10.04 -9.13
N LEU A 223 31.29 10.85 -8.55
CA LEU A 223 29.87 10.53 -8.45
C LEU A 223 29.18 10.57 -9.81
N LEU A 224 29.44 11.59 -10.62
CA LEU A 224 28.95 11.65 -12.00
C LEU A 224 29.48 10.46 -12.80
N ALA A 225 30.76 10.09 -12.64
CA ALA A 225 31.33 8.91 -13.27
C ALA A 225 30.68 7.61 -12.78
N ALA A 226 30.41 7.45 -11.48
CA ALA A 226 29.72 6.28 -10.92
C ALA A 226 28.25 6.20 -11.36
N LEU A 227 27.55 7.34 -11.42
CA LEU A 227 26.19 7.48 -11.93
C LEU A 227 26.11 7.14 -13.41
N LEU A 228 27.04 7.67 -14.21
CA LEU A 228 27.16 7.38 -15.64
C LEU A 228 27.54 5.92 -15.89
N CYS A 229 28.42 5.33 -15.08
CA CYS A 229 28.75 3.90 -15.15
C CYS A 229 27.54 3.03 -14.76
N GLY A 230 26.79 3.40 -13.72
CA GLY A 230 25.55 2.71 -13.34
C GLY A 230 24.47 2.80 -14.41
N LEU A 231 24.31 3.97 -15.04
CA LEU A 231 23.42 4.21 -16.18
C LEU A 231 23.91 3.51 -17.47
N ALA A 232 25.22 3.43 -17.69
CA ALA A 232 25.80 2.68 -18.79
C ALA A 232 25.57 1.18 -18.60
N PHE A 233 25.81 0.64 -17.41
CA PHE A 233 25.44 -0.74 -17.06
C PHE A 233 23.92 -0.99 -17.21
N TYR A 234 23.08 -0.02 -16.86
CA TYR A 234 21.63 -0.02 -17.03
C TYR A 234 21.19 -0.14 -18.50
N VAL A 235 21.85 0.57 -19.43
CA VAL A 235 21.54 0.52 -20.88
C VAL A 235 22.19 -0.69 -21.55
N ILE A 236 23.41 -1.02 -21.16
CA ILE A 236 24.26 -2.00 -21.85
C ILE A 236 23.89 -3.45 -21.49
N ILE A 237 23.59 -3.77 -20.22
CA ILE A 237 23.26 -5.16 -19.83
C ILE A 237 22.02 -5.71 -20.56
N PRO A 238 20.87 -4.99 -20.64
CA PRO A 238 19.71 -5.45 -21.39
C PRO A 238 20.02 -5.72 -22.87
N GLU A 239 20.85 -4.87 -23.46
CA GLU A 239 21.15 -4.90 -24.88
C GLU A 239 22.20 -5.95 -25.24
N LEU A 240 23.15 -6.22 -24.35
CA LEU A 240 24.06 -7.37 -24.46
C LEU A 240 23.33 -8.70 -24.26
N LYS A 241 22.31 -8.74 -23.39
CA LYS A 241 21.46 -9.93 -23.22
C LYS A 241 20.56 -10.18 -24.43
N LYS A 242 19.98 -9.14 -25.03
CA LYS A 242 19.24 -9.25 -26.31
C LYS A 242 20.15 -9.71 -27.46
N ARG A 243 21.42 -9.32 -27.46
CA ARG A 243 22.42 -9.72 -28.48
C ARG A 243 23.06 -11.09 -28.24
N GLY A 244 22.69 -11.81 -27.19
CA GLY A 244 23.20 -13.16 -26.91
C GLY A 244 24.66 -13.23 -26.45
N ILE A 245 25.26 -12.10 -26.05
CA ILE A 245 26.68 -12.00 -25.67
C ILE A 245 26.91 -12.39 -24.20
N LEU A 246 25.88 -12.24 -23.36
CA LEU A 246 25.86 -12.67 -21.97
C LEU A 246 24.78 -13.74 -21.80
N LYS A 247 25.17 -14.93 -21.32
CA LYS A 247 24.24 -16.03 -20.95
C LYS A 247 23.42 -15.66 -19.71
#